data_AF-A0A7V5ZK80-F1
#
_entry.id   AF-A0A7V5ZK80-F1
#
_cell.length_a   1.000
_cell.length_b   1.000
_cell.length_c   1.000
_cell.angle_alpha   90.00
_cell.angle_beta   90.00
_cell.angle_gamma   90.00
#
_symmetry.space_group_name_H-M   'P 1'
#
loop_
_entity.id
_entity.type
_entity.pdbx_description
1 polymer ?
#
loop_
_entity_poly.entity_id
_entity_poly.type
_entity_poly.pdbx_seq_one_letter_code
_entity_poly.pdbx_strand_id
1 'polypeptide(L)'
;MENERSFPTMIIPRGTEITVNDQGLLSIRTPGNLVIQNPGNYSMIECGNGSVRIDPNIRVEAITIQAADTCLIAGTLTAWRVKAKKIILEKGAQAFIMLQESDALELDRSARLVGNFASEDELYLMLGRFRRQLRELPAALDNAAPRRAELGGIAEALPAPPPEGPPLSDEAAEEVAEELNALFAEPKTSTAEEREAETQALVLLILERERRRLTLLGQLPEPLNRLIALVRDKDHARLAATFRQLFAEMGPLSEDLQQAQRMLERQFPAP
;
A
#
# COMPACT_ATOMS: atom_id res chain seq x y z
N MET A 1 14.77 45.69 35.17
CA MET A 1 14.75 44.31 34.62
C MET A 1 13.71 44.33 33.52
N GLU A 2 14.17 44.53 32.28
CA GLU A 2 13.30 44.59 31.11
C GLU A 2 12.75 43.18 30.85
N ASN A 3 11.43 43.07 30.83
CA ASN A 3 10.74 41.86 30.39
C ASN A 3 11.16 41.57 28.95
N GLU A 4 11.96 40.54 28.73
CA GLU A 4 12.20 39.94 27.42
C GLU A 4 10.86 39.51 26.85
N ARG A 5 10.26 40.39 26.05
CA ARG A 5 9.04 40.09 25.29
C ARG A 5 9.46 39.08 24.23
N SER A 6 9.20 37.80 24.48
CA SER A 6 9.31 36.74 23.48
C SER A 6 8.31 37.05 22.38
N PHE A 7 8.80 37.59 21.27
CA PHE A 7 7.99 37.78 20.07
C PHE A 7 7.94 36.45 19.32
N PRO A 8 6.74 36.00 18.90
CA PRO A 8 6.62 34.79 18.10
C PRO A 8 7.42 34.97 16.80
N THR A 9 8.58 34.32 16.75
CA THR A 9 9.54 34.46 15.65
C THR A 9 9.39 33.25 14.74
N MET A 10 9.08 33.48 13.47
CA MET A 10 9.04 32.44 12.45
C MET A 10 10.36 32.44 11.68
N ILE A 11 11.08 31.32 11.72
CA ILE A 11 12.32 31.14 10.95
C ILE A 11 11.99 30.32 9.70
N ILE A 12 12.15 30.94 8.54
CA ILE A 12 11.93 30.29 7.24
C ILE A 12 13.31 30.08 6.58
N PRO A 13 13.74 28.82 6.34
CA PRO A 13 14.99 28.55 5.64
C PRO A 13 15.01 29.15 4.24
N ARG A 14 16.21 29.46 3.74
CA ARG A 14 16.37 29.97 2.36
C ARG A 14 15.88 28.93 1.35
N GLY A 15 15.13 29.40 0.35
CA GLY A 15 14.55 28.56 -0.69
C GLY A 15 13.25 27.86 -0.29
N THR A 16 12.74 28.09 0.93
CA THR A 16 11.41 27.63 1.30
C THR A 16 10.36 28.58 0.73
N GLU A 17 9.44 28.03 -0.06
CA GLU A 17 8.29 28.72 -0.61
C GLU A 17 7.05 28.29 0.18
N ILE A 18 6.29 29.26 0.68
CA ILE A 18 5.02 29.02 1.37
C ILE A 18 3.96 29.81 0.61
N THR A 19 2.98 29.11 0.07
CA THR A 19 1.86 29.71 -0.66
C THR A 19 0.54 29.23 -0.07
N VAL A 20 -0.51 30.01 -0.27
CA VAL A 20 -1.88 29.66 0.13
C VAL A 20 -2.74 29.76 -1.12
N ASN A 21 -3.52 28.72 -1.40
CA ASN A 21 -4.44 28.74 -2.54
C ASN A 21 -5.75 29.49 -2.20
N ASP A 22 -6.61 29.68 -3.19
CA ASP A 22 -7.90 30.38 -3.04
C ASP A 22 -8.85 29.70 -2.04
N GLN A 23 -8.60 28.43 -1.70
CA GLN A 23 -9.37 27.65 -0.72
C GLN A 23 -8.78 27.72 0.70
N GLY A 24 -7.70 28.48 0.91
CA GLY A 24 -7.06 28.61 2.21
C GLY A 24 -6.15 27.44 2.60
N LEU A 25 -5.83 26.53 1.67
CA LEU A 25 -4.91 25.42 1.90
C LEU A 25 -3.46 25.84 1.71
N LEU A 26 -2.61 25.45 2.64
CA LEU A 26 -1.19 25.79 2.65
C LEU A 26 -0.41 24.87 1.69
N SER A 27 0.47 25.44 0.88
CA SER A 27 1.47 24.73 0.11
C SER A 27 2.86 25.11 0.62
N ILE A 28 3.65 24.12 1.02
CA ILE A 28 5.03 24.29 1.46
C ILE A 28 5.94 23.55 0.50
N ARG A 29 6.92 24.26 -0.05
CA ARG A 29 8.04 23.66 -0.75
C ARG A 29 9.32 24.06 -0.03
N THR A 30 10.10 23.08 0.40
CA THR A 30 11.40 23.29 1.04
C THR A 30 12.48 22.49 0.32
N PRO A 31 13.70 23.01 0.18
CA PRO A 31 14.80 22.24 -0.40
C PRO A 31 15.30 21.15 0.55
N GLY A 32 15.14 21.32 1.86
CA GLY A 32 15.67 20.43 2.90
C GLY A 32 14.61 19.54 3.54
N ASN A 33 14.88 19.13 4.79
CA ASN A 33 13.95 18.34 5.58
C ASN A 33 12.82 19.22 6.12
N LEU A 34 11.62 18.65 6.19
CA LEU A 34 10.46 19.28 6.81
C LEU A 34 9.98 18.45 7.99
N VAL A 35 9.79 19.10 9.13
CA VAL A 35 9.15 18.49 10.30
C VAL A 35 7.84 19.21 10.57
N ILE A 36 6.75 18.46 10.63
CA ILE A 36 5.41 18.97 10.90
C ILE A 36 5.05 18.59 12.34
N GLN A 37 4.98 19.61 13.19
CA GLN A 37 4.76 19.47 14.63
C GLN A 37 3.40 19.98 15.09
N ASN A 38 2.60 20.52 14.16
CA ASN A 38 1.27 21.03 14.43
C ASN A 38 0.29 20.46 13.40
N PRO A 39 -0.96 20.20 13.79
CA PRO A 39 -1.96 19.73 12.84
C PRO A 39 -2.24 20.80 11.79
N GLY A 40 -2.59 20.37 10.57
CA GLY A 40 -2.81 21.31 9.48
C GLY A 40 -3.34 20.65 8.21
N ASN A 41 -3.92 21.50 7.36
CA ASN A 41 -4.47 21.13 6.06
C ASN A 41 -3.58 21.74 4.96
N TYR A 42 -3.05 20.87 4.12
CA TYR A 42 -2.06 21.22 3.10
C TYR A 42 -2.58 20.83 1.72
N SER A 43 -2.34 21.69 0.73
CA SER A 43 -2.51 21.32 -0.67
C SER A 43 -1.28 20.54 -1.16
N MET A 44 -0.08 21.05 -0.88
CA MET A 44 1.17 20.44 -1.31
C MET A 44 2.21 20.52 -0.19
N ILE A 45 2.87 19.40 0.08
CA ILE A 45 4.08 19.35 0.89
C ILE A 45 5.18 18.80 0.00
N GLU A 46 6.19 19.61 -0.29
CA GLU A 46 7.31 19.22 -1.15
C GLU A 46 8.65 19.41 -0.45
N CYS A 47 9.43 18.34 -0.39
CA CYS A 47 10.82 18.34 0.06
C CYS A 47 11.72 17.92 -1.09
N GLY A 48 12.40 18.90 -1.70
CA GLY A 48 13.14 18.72 -2.96
C GLY A 48 14.36 17.79 -2.84
N ASN A 49 15.12 17.88 -1.75
CA ASN A 49 16.28 17.02 -1.47
C ASN A 49 16.23 16.41 -0.05
N GLY A 50 15.07 16.46 0.61
CA GLY A 50 14.92 16.08 2.01
C GLY A 50 13.79 15.10 2.28
N SER A 51 13.64 14.80 3.56
CA SER A 51 12.59 13.97 4.12
C SER A 51 11.49 14.80 4.76
N VAL A 52 10.26 14.27 4.73
CA VAL A 52 9.14 14.79 5.53
C VAL A 52 9.02 13.94 6.79
N ARG A 53 8.89 14.58 7.95
CA ARG A 53 8.56 13.95 9.22
C ARG A 53 7.28 14.55 9.79
N ILE A 54 6.35 13.70 10.19
CA ILE A 54 5.15 14.08 10.93
C ILE A 54 5.30 13.58 12.36
N ASP A 55 5.27 14.49 13.32
CA ASP A 55 5.50 14.15 14.72
C ASP A 55 4.34 13.35 15.35
N PRO A 56 4.60 12.65 16.46
CA PRO A 56 3.57 11.89 17.17
C PRO A 56 2.41 12.77 17.60
N ASN A 57 1.20 12.21 17.60
CA ASN A 57 -0.05 12.90 17.96
C ASN A 57 -0.44 14.09 17.05
N ILE A 58 0.25 14.27 15.91
CA ILE A 58 -0.11 15.30 14.94
C ILE A 58 -0.96 14.71 13.83
N ARG A 59 -2.08 15.38 13.52
CA ARG A 59 -2.94 15.04 12.39
C ARG A 59 -2.68 15.98 11.22
N VAL A 60 -2.24 15.42 10.11
CA VAL A 60 -1.95 16.15 8.87
C VAL A 60 -2.90 15.67 7.78
N GLU A 61 -3.56 16.61 7.12
CA GLU A 61 -4.34 16.35 5.91
C GLU A 61 -3.66 17.04 4.74
N ALA A 62 -3.31 16.29 3.71
CA ALA A 62 -2.60 16.80 2.55
C ALA A 62 -3.20 16.28 1.24
N ILE A 63 -3.24 17.10 0.19
CA ILE A 63 -3.60 16.58 -1.14
C ILE A 63 -2.39 15.81 -1.72
N THR A 64 -1.22 16.44 -1.78
CA THR A 64 0.02 15.79 -2.24
C THR A 64 1.15 15.96 -1.24
N ILE A 65 1.90 14.88 -1.02
CA ILE A 65 3.18 14.86 -0.31
C ILE A 65 4.24 14.30 -1.25
N GLN A 66 5.31 15.07 -1.45
CA GLN A 66 6.47 14.69 -2.22
C GLN A 66 7.72 14.84 -1.37
N ALA A 67 8.38 13.73 -1.08
CA ALA A 67 9.68 13.70 -0.44
C ALA A 67 10.69 13.04 -1.38
N ALA A 68 11.88 13.61 -1.49
CA ALA A 68 12.92 13.05 -2.35
C ALA A 68 13.49 11.72 -1.80
N ASP A 69 13.48 11.56 -0.48
CA ASP A 69 14.05 10.41 0.19
C ASP A 69 13.01 9.68 1.04
N THR A 70 12.76 10.14 2.27
CA THR A 70 11.92 9.43 3.22
C THR A 70 10.70 10.24 3.65
N CYS A 71 9.54 9.60 3.79
CA CYS A 71 8.36 10.13 4.47
C CYS A 71 8.18 9.34 5.78
N LEU A 72 8.49 9.98 6.90
CA LEU A 72 8.38 9.41 8.25
C LEU A 72 7.09 9.90 8.91
N ILE A 73 6.25 8.96 9.32
CA ILE A 73 4.93 9.23 9.88
C ILE A 73 4.86 8.64 11.28
N ALA A 74 4.85 9.49 12.31
CA ALA A 74 4.66 9.08 13.70
C ALA A 74 3.26 9.40 14.25
N GLY A 75 2.52 10.29 13.58
CA GLY A 75 1.16 10.69 13.94
C GLY A 75 0.10 10.12 12.99
N THR A 76 -0.89 10.94 12.66
CA THR A 76 -1.93 10.63 11.68
C THR A 76 -1.67 11.42 10.40
N LEU A 77 -1.60 10.72 9.27
CA LEU A 77 -1.49 11.34 7.95
C LEU A 77 -2.65 10.90 7.07
N THR A 78 -3.37 11.86 6.49
CA THR A 78 -4.30 11.60 5.38
C THR A 78 -3.75 12.29 4.14
N ALA A 79 -3.38 11.53 3.10
CA ALA A 79 -2.92 12.12 1.85
C ALA A 79 -3.42 11.43 0.59
N TRP A 80 -3.87 12.21 -0.40
CA TRP A 80 -4.35 11.65 -1.66
C TRP A 80 -3.23 11.21 -2.60
N ARG A 81 -2.02 11.75 -2.45
CA ARG A 81 -0.88 11.31 -3.24
C ARG A 81 0.39 11.43 -2.42
N VAL A 82 1.07 10.31 -2.22
CA VAL A 82 2.39 10.28 -1.57
C VAL A 82 3.43 9.75 -2.55
N LYS A 83 4.45 10.56 -2.81
CA LYS A 83 5.63 10.22 -3.59
C LYS A 83 6.87 10.35 -2.72
N ALA A 84 7.49 9.22 -2.41
CA ALA A 84 8.71 9.14 -1.63
C ALA A 84 9.43 7.84 -1.97
N LYS A 85 10.77 7.82 -1.94
CA LYS A 85 11.51 6.57 -2.13
C LYS A 85 11.19 5.59 -1.02
N LYS A 86 11.13 6.09 0.22
CA LYS A 86 10.87 5.31 1.42
C LYS A 86 9.72 5.91 2.22
N ILE A 87 8.79 5.08 2.66
CA ILE A 87 7.74 5.47 3.61
C ILE A 87 7.92 4.64 4.88
N ILE A 88 7.97 5.30 6.03
CA ILE A 88 8.14 4.68 7.34
C ILE A 88 6.98 5.11 8.22
N LEU A 89 6.19 4.15 8.70
CA LEU A 89 5.16 4.38 9.71
C LEU A 89 5.67 3.88 11.06
N GLU A 90 5.79 4.78 12.04
CA GLU A 90 6.22 4.44 13.40
C GLU A 90 5.07 3.83 14.24
N LYS A 91 5.42 3.36 15.44
CA LYS A 91 4.50 2.68 16.35
C LYS A 91 3.28 3.55 16.69
N GLY A 92 2.10 3.10 16.26
CA GLY A 92 0.82 3.75 16.55
C GLY A 92 0.44 4.83 15.54
N ALA A 93 1.25 5.02 14.49
CA ALA A 93 0.94 5.91 13.39
C ALA A 93 -0.24 5.37 12.56
N GLN A 94 -1.03 6.30 12.02
CA GLN A 94 -2.15 5.99 11.14
C GLN A 94 -1.96 6.75 9.83
N ALA A 95 -1.88 6.05 8.71
CA ALA A 95 -1.76 6.67 7.39
C ALA A 95 -2.92 6.25 6.48
N PHE A 96 -3.68 7.23 6.01
CA PHE A 96 -4.71 7.09 4.98
C PHE A 96 -4.13 7.65 3.69
N ILE A 97 -3.35 6.85 2.97
CA ILE A 97 -2.56 7.34 1.83
C ILE A 97 -2.81 6.53 0.56
N MET A 98 -2.94 7.22 -0.58
CA MET A 98 -2.88 6.58 -1.88
C MET A 98 -1.44 6.57 -2.38
N LEU A 99 -0.90 5.37 -2.57
CA LEU A 99 0.48 5.12 -2.94
C LEU A 99 0.58 5.07 -4.47
N GLN A 100 1.37 5.96 -5.08
CA GLN A 100 1.59 5.96 -6.53
C GLN A 100 3.02 5.55 -6.91
N GLU A 101 4.02 6.14 -6.26
CA GLU A 101 5.44 5.99 -6.63
C GLU A 101 6.29 5.87 -5.36
N SER A 102 6.34 4.67 -4.78
CA SER A 102 7.20 4.36 -3.63
C SER A 102 7.99 3.07 -3.84
N ASP A 103 9.28 3.11 -3.50
CA ASP A 103 10.21 2.01 -3.72
C ASP A 103 10.29 1.06 -2.51
N ALA A 104 10.19 1.60 -1.30
CA ALA A 104 10.23 0.87 -0.03
C ALA A 104 9.14 1.34 0.94
N LEU A 105 8.49 0.39 1.63
CA LEU A 105 7.48 0.66 2.66
C LEU A 105 7.84 -0.12 3.93
N GLU A 106 8.08 0.60 5.02
CA GLU A 106 8.35 0.04 6.33
C GLU A 106 7.19 0.38 7.29
N LEU A 107 6.62 -0.66 7.89
CA LEU A 107 5.46 -0.58 8.76
C LEU A 107 5.83 -1.12 10.15
N ASP A 108 5.64 -0.30 11.19
CA ASP A 108 5.73 -0.79 12.57
C ASP A 108 4.52 -1.66 12.95
N ARG A 109 4.67 -2.50 13.99
CA ARG A 109 3.71 -3.55 14.40
C ARG A 109 2.30 -3.04 14.69
N SER A 110 2.16 -1.78 15.12
CA SER A 110 0.85 -1.18 15.41
C SER A 110 0.44 -0.07 14.43
N ALA A 111 1.17 0.10 13.33
CA ALA A 111 0.85 1.07 12.31
C ALA A 111 -0.33 0.58 11.45
N ARG A 112 -1.23 1.50 11.09
CA ARG A 112 -2.37 1.21 10.21
C ARG A 112 -2.22 1.98 8.90
N LEU A 113 -2.14 1.25 7.80
CA LEU A 113 -2.13 1.79 6.45
C LEU A 113 -3.47 1.51 5.80
N VAL A 114 -4.20 2.56 5.43
CA VAL A 114 -5.48 2.46 4.72
C VAL A 114 -5.29 3.12 3.36
N GLY A 115 -5.28 2.29 2.31
CA GLY A 115 -5.26 2.76 0.93
C GLY A 115 -6.67 2.78 0.35
N ASN A 116 -6.96 3.78 -0.48
CA ASN A 116 -8.11 3.73 -1.39
C ASN A 116 -7.66 2.97 -2.64
N PHE A 117 -7.62 1.64 -2.54
CA PHE A 117 -7.24 0.76 -3.65
C PHE A 117 -8.40 0.70 -4.64
N ALA A 118 -8.11 0.90 -5.92
CA ALA A 118 -9.12 0.88 -6.97
C ALA A 118 -9.67 -0.55 -7.21
N SER A 119 -8.92 -1.59 -6.80
CA SER A 119 -9.34 -2.99 -6.81
C SER A 119 -8.55 -3.82 -5.79
N GLU A 120 -9.06 -5.00 -5.42
CA GLU A 120 -8.34 -5.99 -4.60
C GLU A 120 -6.99 -6.38 -5.22
N ASP A 121 -6.90 -6.40 -6.57
CA ASP A 121 -5.66 -6.70 -7.29
C ASP A 121 -4.54 -5.68 -7.00
N GLU A 122 -4.86 -4.40 -6.81
CA GLU A 122 -3.89 -3.35 -6.47
C GLU A 122 -3.38 -3.50 -5.03
N LEU A 123 -4.27 -3.89 -4.11
CA LEU A 123 -3.93 -4.25 -2.74
C LEU A 123 -3.02 -5.48 -2.71
N TYR A 124 -3.34 -6.54 -3.46
CA TYR A 124 -2.52 -7.74 -3.57
C TYR A 124 -1.19 -7.48 -4.28
N LEU A 125 -1.14 -6.57 -5.26
CA LEU A 125 0.10 -6.15 -5.93
C LEU A 125 1.03 -5.41 -4.97
N MET A 126 0.48 -4.51 -4.15
CA MET A 126 1.23 -3.78 -3.14
C MET A 126 1.72 -4.72 -2.03
N LEU A 127 0.85 -5.59 -1.52
CA LEU A 127 1.24 -6.65 -0.57
C LEU A 127 2.28 -7.60 -1.18
N GLY A 128 2.20 -7.88 -2.49
CA GLY A 128 3.14 -8.70 -3.25
C GLY A 128 4.50 -8.03 -3.49
N ARG A 129 4.52 -6.71 -3.72
CA ARG A 129 5.75 -5.90 -3.85
C ARG A 129 6.48 -5.80 -2.51
N PHE A 130 5.74 -5.70 -1.41
CA PHE A 130 6.27 -5.63 -0.05
C PHE A 130 6.23 -6.98 0.70
N ARG A 131 5.98 -8.10 0.01
CA ARG A 131 5.80 -9.45 0.61
C ARG A 131 6.97 -9.87 1.49
N ARG A 132 8.19 -9.42 1.20
CA ARG A 132 9.39 -9.71 2.00
C ARG A 132 9.44 -8.92 3.31
N GLN A 133 8.95 -7.67 3.30
CA GLN A 133 8.91 -6.79 4.47
C GLN A 133 7.68 -7.07 5.35
N LEU A 134 6.58 -7.51 4.74
CA LEU A 134 5.36 -7.93 5.44
C LEU A 134 5.46 -9.34 6.05
N ARG A 135 6.33 -10.22 5.51
CA ARG A 135 6.56 -11.57 6.04
C ARG A 135 7.20 -11.60 7.44
N GLU A 136 7.77 -10.49 7.88
CA GLU A 136 8.35 -10.34 9.21
C GLU A 136 7.31 -9.89 10.27
N LEU A 137 6.05 -9.66 9.87
CA LEU A 137 4.95 -9.31 10.76
C LEU A 137 4.01 -10.51 10.97
N PRO A 138 3.73 -10.90 12.23
CA PRO A 138 2.81 -11.99 12.51
C PRO A 138 1.35 -11.55 12.28
N ALA A 139 0.65 -12.34 11.44
CA ALA A 139 -0.79 -12.62 11.37
C ALA A 139 -1.81 -11.61 11.97
N ALA A 140 -1.73 -10.32 11.66
CA ALA A 140 -2.77 -9.35 12.03
C ALA A 140 -3.34 -8.56 10.83
N LEU A 141 -3.28 -9.14 9.63
CA LEU A 141 -4.09 -8.70 8.49
C LEU A 141 -5.45 -9.40 8.57
N ASP A 142 -6.24 -9.05 9.58
CA ASP A 142 -7.65 -9.42 9.60
C ASP A 142 -8.38 -8.58 8.55
N ASN A 143 -8.86 -9.28 7.52
CA ASN A 143 -9.76 -8.79 6.49
C ASN A 143 -11.08 -8.31 7.13
N ALA A 144 -11.10 -7.09 7.67
CA ALA A 144 -12.35 -6.45 8.06
C ALA A 144 -13.05 -5.94 6.80
N ALA A 145 -14.13 -6.62 6.43
CA ALA A 145 -15.08 -6.26 5.38
C ALA A 145 -15.51 -4.78 5.43
N PRO A 146 -15.92 -4.16 4.29
CA PRO A 146 -16.18 -2.73 4.21
C PRO A 146 -17.43 -2.36 5.03
N ARG A 147 -17.24 -1.67 6.16
CA ARG A 147 -18.35 -0.96 6.80
C ARG A 147 -18.57 0.35 6.04
N ARG A 148 -19.69 0.39 5.32
CA ARG A 148 -20.31 1.58 4.71
C ARG A 148 -20.18 2.80 5.63
N ALA A 149 -19.71 3.90 5.06
CA ALA A 149 -19.73 5.21 5.69
C ALA A 149 -21.16 5.68 5.95
N GLU A 150 -21.45 6.07 7.19
CA GLU A 150 -22.48 7.06 7.49
C GLU A 150 -21.80 8.22 8.23
N LEU A 151 -21.61 9.32 7.51
CA LEU A 151 -21.32 10.63 8.07
C LEU A 151 -22.63 11.21 8.60
N GLY A 152 -22.72 11.45 9.90
CA GLY A 152 -23.89 12.09 10.50
C GLY A 152 -23.67 12.51 11.95
N GLY A 153 -22.99 13.64 12.14
CA GLY A 153 -23.36 14.66 13.13
C GLY A 153 -23.20 14.38 14.64
N ILE A 154 -22.74 15.45 15.29
CA ILE A 154 -23.00 15.92 16.66
C ILE A 154 -22.37 15.18 17.86
N ALA A 155 -21.69 16.01 18.66
CA ALA A 155 -21.06 15.74 19.94
C ALA A 155 -22.07 15.34 21.02
N GLU A 156 -21.69 14.38 21.89
CA GLU A 156 -21.76 14.49 23.36
C GLU A 156 -21.38 13.16 24.04
N ALA A 157 -20.63 13.29 25.15
CA ALA A 157 -20.51 12.36 26.28
C ALA A 157 -20.14 10.87 26.02
N LEU A 158 -18.91 10.52 26.40
CA LEU A 158 -18.53 9.15 26.79
C LEU A 158 -19.40 8.66 27.97
N PRO A 159 -20.10 7.51 27.89
CA PRO A 159 -20.57 6.82 29.08
C PRO A 159 -19.47 5.89 29.64
N ALA A 160 -19.41 5.82 30.97
CA ALA A 160 -18.51 4.98 31.75
C ALA A 160 -18.69 3.46 31.45
N PRO A 161 -17.68 2.61 31.73
CA PRO A 161 -17.79 1.16 31.50
C PRO A 161 -18.84 0.50 32.42
N PRO A 162 -19.58 -0.52 31.95
CA PRO A 162 -20.55 -1.25 32.77
C PRO A 162 -19.88 -2.26 33.73
N PRO A 163 -20.55 -2.65 34.83
CA PRO A 163 -19.99 -3.52 35.86
C PRO A 163 -19.93 -5.00 35.44
N GLU A 164 -18.96 -5.71 36.02
CA GLU A 164 -18.67 -7.14 35.87
C GLU A 164 -19.92 -8.03 36.02
N GLY A 165 -20.15 -8.91 35.05
CA GLY A 165 -21.15 -9.99 35.09
C GLY A 165 -20.62 -11.25 35.78
N PRO A 166 -21.49 -12.19 36.17
CA PRO A 166 -21.12 -13.37 36.97
C PRO A 166 -20.33 -14.41 36.17
N PRO A 167 -19.53 -15.27 36.83
CA PRO A 167 -18.64 -16.22 36.16
C PRO A 167 -19.42 -17.31 35.41
N LEU A 168 -18.97 -17.62 34.18
CA LEU A 168 -19.44 -18.72 33.34
C LEU A 168 -18.96 -20.07 33.91
N SER A 169 -19.79 -21.11 33.81
CA SER A 169 -19.48 -22.48 34.27
C SER A 169 -18.51 -23.22 33.35
N ASP A 170 -17.69 -24.10 33.94
CA ASP A 170 -16.55 -24.78 33.30
C ASP A 170 -16.87 -25.54 32.00
N GLU A 171 -18.10 -26.07 31.81
CA GLU A 171 -18.51 -26.78 30.59
C GLU A 171 -18.59 -25.85 29.36
N ALA A 172 -18.96 -24.58 29.55
CA ALA A 172 -19.01 -23.60 28.46
C ALA A 172 -17.62 -23.07 28.09
N ALA A 173 -16.62 -23.25 28.96
CA ALA A 173 -15.24 -22.86 28.69
C ALA A 173 -14.52 -23.90 27.82
N GLU A 174 -14.86 -25.19 27.94
CA GLU A 174 -14.29 -26.27 27.12
C GLU A 174 -14.80 -26.25 25.68
N GLU A 175 -16.10 -26.03 25.44
CA GLU A 175 -16.63 -25.90 24.07
C GLU A 175 -16.03 -24.70 23.32
N VAL A 176 -15.86 -23.57 24.02
CA VAL A 176 -15.24 -22.37 23.45
C VAL A 176 -13.75 -22.59 23.19
N ALA A 177 -13.06 -23.38 24.02
CA ALA A 177 -11.66 -23.74 23.82
C ALA A 177 -11.45 -24.70 22.63
N GLU A 178 -12.36 -25.65 22.40
CA GLU A 178 -12.33 -26.53 21.21
C GLU A 178 -12.65 -25.76 19.91
N GLU A 179 -13.62 -24.84 19.93
CA GLU A 179 -13.90 -23.96 18.78
C GLU A 179 -12.72 -23.01 18.49
N LEU A 180 -12.07 -22.47 19.53
CA LEU A 180 -10.86 -21.66 19.38
C LEU A 180 -9.71 -22.51 18.81
N ASN A 181 -9.48 -23.74 19.28
CA ASN A 181 -8.43 -24.61 18.75
C ASN A 181 -8.68 -25.01 17.28
N ALA A 182 -9.94 -25.17 16.86
CA ALA A 182 -10.28 -25.40 15.46
C ALA A 182 -10.02 -24.16 14.57
N LEU A 183 -10.18 -22.95 15.13
CA LEU A 183 -9.86 -21.67 14.48
C LEU A 183 -8.35 -21.38 14.42
N PHE A 184 -7.54 -21.99 15.29
CA PHE A 184 -6.08 -21.83 15.35
C PHE A 184 -5.27 -22.98 14.73
N ALA A 185 -5.92 -23.92 14.04
CA ALA A 185 -5.20 -24.90 13.24
C ALA A 185 -4.41 -24.18 12.13
N GLU A 186 -3.07 -24.28 12.17
CA GLU A 186 -2.17 -23.64 11.21
C GLU A 186 -2.64 -23.88 9.76
N PRO A 187 -2.65 -22.84 8.89
CA PRO A 187 -2.99 -23.04 7.49
C PRO A 187 -1.97 -23.99 6.88
N LYS A 188 -2.45 -25.17 6.49
CA LYS A 188 -1.69 -26.18 5.76
C LYS A 188 -1.00 -25.47 4.59
N THR A 189 0.31 -25.69 4.49
CA THR A 189 1.19 -25.29 3.39
C THR A 189 0.43 -25.09 2.09
N SER A 190 0.53 -23.89 1.49
CA SER A 190 -0.16 -23.54 0.26
C SER A 190 -0.07 -24.68 -0.76
N THR A 191 -1.24 -25.15 -1.19
CA THR A 191 -1.35 -26.30 -2.09
C THR A 191 -0.61 -25.99 -3.40
N ALA A 192 -0.13 -27.03 -4.11
CA ALA A 192 0.55 -26.83 -5.40
C ALA A 192 -0.34 -26.03 -6.38
N GLU A 193 -1.64 -26.25 -6.32
CA GLU A 193 -2.68 -25.54 -7.10
C GLU A 193 -2.74 -24.04 -6.77
N GLU A 194 -2.62 -23.65 -5.51
CA GLU A 194 -2.57 -22.24 -5.10
C GLU A 194 -1.31 -21.54 -5.63
N ARG A 195 -0.16 -22.21 -5.61
CA ARG A 195 1.11 -21.65 -6.14
C ARG A 195 1.06 -21.49 -7.65
N GLU A 196 0.41 -22.40 -8.35
CA GLU A 196 0.18 -22.32 -9.79
C GLU A 196 -0.76 -21.17 -10.15
N ALA A 197 -1.83 -20.98 -9.37
CA ALA A 197 -2.75 -19.86 -9.54
C ALA A 197 -2.05 -18.51 -9.28
N GLU A 198 -1.22 -18.40 -8.23
CA GLU A 198 -0.42 -17.21 -7.96
C GLU A 198 0.55 -16.89 -9.12
N THR A 199 1.21 -17.91 -9.65
CA THR A 199 2.17 -17.75 -10.76
C THR A 199 1.46 -17.27 -12.02
N GLN A 200 0.29 -17.81 -12.33
CA GLN A 200 -0.51 -17.41 -13.49
C GLN A 200 -1.04 -15.98 -13.37
N ALA A 201 -1.49 -15.57 -12.18
CA ALA A 201 -1.95 -14.21 -11.94
C ALA A 201 -0.80 -13.19 -12.17
N LEU A 202 0.40 -13.51 -11.69
CA LEU A 202 1.59 -12.67 -11.90
C LEU A 202 1.99 -12.60 -13.38
N VAL A 203 1.95 -13.72 -14.11
CA VAL A 203 2.22 -13.73 -15.56
C VAL A 203 1.20 -12.86 -16.30
N LEU A 204 -0.10 -13.03 -16.03
CA LEU A 204 -1.15 -12.26 -16.67
C LEU A 204 -0.94 -10.75 -16.47
N LEU A 205 -0.58 -10.35 -15.26
CA LEU A 205 -0.31 -8.95 -14.93
C LEU A 205 0.85 -8.36 -15.74
N ILE A 206 1.96 -9.09 -15.85
CA ILE A 206 3.12 -8.65 -16.64
C ILE A 206 2.71 -8.46 -18.11
N LEU A 207 1.96 -9.42 -18.66
CA LEU A 207 1.49 -9.35 -20.05
C LEU A 207 0.52 -8.19 -20.28
N GLU A 208 -0.42 -7.96 -19.36
CA GLU A 208 -1.38 -6.85 -19.48
C GLU A 208 -0.71 -5.48 -19.34
N ARG A 209 0.28 -5.36 -18.46
CA ARG A 209 1.10 -4.14 -18.31
C ARG A 209 1.85 -3.84 -19.60
N GLU A 210 2.49 -4.85 -20.19
CA GLU A 210 3.21 -4.66 -21.44
C GLU A 210 2.27 -4.37 -22.61
N ARG A 211 1.08 -4.98 -22.64
CA ARG A 211 0.04 -4.63 -23.62
C ARG A 211 -0.34 -3.15 -23.51
N ARG A 212 -0.59 -2.63 -22.31
CA ARG A 212 -0.91 -1.20 -22.12
C ARG A 212 0.22 -0.30 -22.62
N ARG A 213 1.46 -0.66 -22.33
CA ARG A 213 2.65 0.07 -22.81
C ARG A 213 2.73 0.07 -24.34
N LEU A 214 2.57 -1.07 -24.98
CA LEU A 214 2.64 -1.21 -26.44
C LEU A 214 1.47 -0.51 -27.14
N THR A 215 0.26 -0.57 -26.56
CA THR A 215 -0.89 0.20 -27.04
C THR A 215 -0.63 1.70 -27.02
N LEU A 216 0.02 2.23 -25.98
CA LEU A 216 0.41 3.65 -25.91
C LEU A 216 1.44 4.04 -26.98
N LEU A 217 2.26 3.08 -27.43
CA LEU A 217 3.21 3.23 -28.53
C LEU A 217 2.59 2.98 -29.91
N GLY A 218 1.27 2.75 -29.98
CA GLY A 218 0.55 2.44 -31.22
C GLY A 218 0.83 1.04 -31.78
N GLN A 219 1.44 0.16 -31.00
CA GLN A 219 1.71 -1.22 -31.36
C GLN A 219 0.69 -2.15 -30.70
N LEU A 220 0.02 -2.98 -31.49
CA LEU A 220 -0.88 -4.02 -31.01
C LEU A 220 -0.27 -5.37 -31.36
N PRO A 221 0.52 -5.99 -30.47
CA PRO A 221 1.10 -7.29 -30.75
C PRO A 221 0.00 -8.34 -30.63
N GLU A 222 -0.51 -8.80 -31.77
CA GLU A 222 -1.39 -9.98 -31.86
C GLU A 222 -0.89 -11.18 -31.04
N PRO A 223 0.41 -11.53 -31.05
CA PRO A 223 0.92 -12.64 -30.23
C PRO A 223 0.74 -12.42 -28.73
N LEU A 224 0.86 -11.18 -28.25
CA LEU A 224 0.67 -10.84 -26.83
C LEU A 224 -0.80 -10.97 -26.42
N ASN A 225 -1.73 -10.53 -27.27
CA ASN A 225 -3.17 -10.66 -27.01
C ASN A 225 -3.60 -12.14 -26.95
N ARG A 226 -3.04 -12.98 -27.83
CA ARG A 226 -3.28 -14.44 -27.80
C ARG A 226 -2.72 -15.07 -26.54
N LEU A 227 -1.52 -14.67 -26.12
CA LEU A 227 -0.91 -15.18 -24.88
C LEU A 227 -1.74 -14.80 -23.65
N ILE A 228 -2.23 -13.55 -23.57
CA ILE A 228 -3.12 -13.09 -22.51
C ILE A 228 -4.42 -13.91 -22.48
N ALA A 229 -5.02 -14.18 -23.65
CA ALA A 229 -6.23 -14.99 -23.73
C ALA A 229 -5.99 -16.41 -23.19
N LEU A 230 -4.89 -17.06 -23.60
CA LEU A 230 -4.54 -18.42 -23.15
C LEU A 230 -4.30 -18.50 -21.64
N VAL A 231 -3.65 -17.49 -21.06
CA VAL A 231 -3.43 -17.43 -19.60
C VAL A 231 -4.75 -17.17 -18.87
N ARG A 232 -5.63 -16.31 -19.40
CA ARG A 232 -6.93 -15.99 -18.80
C ARG A 232 -7.92 -17.16 -18.85
N ASP A 233 -7.93 -17.90 -19.96
CA ASP A 233 -8.80 -19.05 -20.18
C ASP A 233 -8.34 -20.29 -19.41
N LYS A 234 -7.18 -20.22 -18.72
CA LYS A 234 -6.55 -21.31 -17.97
C LYS A 234 -6.34 -22.57 -18.83
N ASP A 235 -6.15 -22.41 -20.14
CA ASP A 235 -5.90 -23.51 -21.05
C ASP A 235 -4.43 -23.92 -20.99
N HIS A 236 -4.07 -24.68 -19.94
CA HIS A 236 -2.68 -25.08 -19.67
C HIS A 236 -2.07 -25.94 -20.78
N ALA A 237 -2.90 -26.77 -21.44
CA ALA A 237 -2.45 -27.64 -22.53
C ALA A 237 -2.02 -26.81 -23.74
N ARG A 238 -2.84 -25.84 -24.17
CA ARG A 238 -2.48 -24.95 -25.27
C ARG A 238 -1.40 -23.96 -24.90
N LEU A 239 -1.42 -23.42 -23.68
CA LEU A 239 -0.41 -22.51 -23.18
C LEU A 239 0.97 -23.17 -23.23
N ALA A 240 1.13 -24.38 -22.67
CA ALA A 240 2.39 -25.13 -22.67
C ALA A 240 2.92 -25.41 -24.09
N ALA A 241 2.03 -25.66 -25.06
CA ALA A 241 2.40 -25.95 -26.44
C ALA A 241 2.82 -24.70 -27.24
N THR A 242 2.23 -23.53 -26.96
CA THR A 242 2.31 -22.37 -27.86
C THR A 242 3.07 -21.17 -27.31
N PHE A 243 3.25 -21.06 -25.99
CA PHE A 243 3.80 -19.83 -25.39
C PHE A 243 5.20 -19.48 -25.92
N ARG A 244 6.09 -20.47 -26.11
CA ARG A 244 7.45 -20.25 -26.64
C ARG A 244 7.44 -19.68 -28.06
N GLN A 245 6.52 -20.16 -28.90
CA GLN A 245 6.35 -19.65 -30.25
C GLN A 245 5.82 -18.20 -30.22
N LEU A 246 4.83 -17.92 -29.36
CA LEU A 246 4.28 -16.57 -29.20
C LEU A 246 5.35 -15.58 -28.71
N PHE A 247 6.22 -15.97 -27.78
CA PHE A 247 7.36 -15.15 -27.36
C PHE A 247 8.38 -14.93 -28.49
N ALA A 248 8.65 -15.93 -29.33
CA ALA A 248 9.53 -15.78 -30.48
C ALA A 248 8.95 -14.83 -31.55
N GLU A 249 7.63 -14.84 -31.75
CA GLU A 249 6.93 -13.94 -32.69
C GLU A 249 6.90 -12.48 -32.24
N MET A 250 7.07 -12.21 -30.94
CA MET A 250 7.10 -10.84 -30.39
C MET A 250 8.44 -10.11 -30.61
N GLY A 251 9.47 -10.78 -31.11
CA GLY A 251 10.77 -10.15 -31.39
C GLY A 251 11.56 -9.82 -30.11
N PRO A 252 12.28 -8.68 -30.03
CA PRO A 252 13.10 -8.35 -28.87
C PRO A 252 12.22 -8.11 -27.64
N LEU A 253 12.32 -9.02 -26.67
CA LEU A 253 11.53 -9.00 -25.44
C LEU A 253 12.06 -7.95 -24.47
N SER A 254 11.16 -7.16 -23.89
CA SER A 254 11.44 -6.31 -22.74
C SER A 254 11.78 -7.15 -21.49
N GLU A 255 12.43 -6.55 -20.49
CA GLU A 255 12.77 -7.25 -19.24
C GLU A 255 11.54 -7.87 -18.56
N ASP A 256 10.41 -7.16 -18.61
CA ASP A 256 9.12 -7.61 -18.12
C ASP A 256 8.66 -8.88 -18.87
N LEU A 257 8.67 -8.88 -20.21
CA LEU A 257 8.31 -10.06 -21.00
C LEU A 257 9.28 -11.24 -20.79
N GLN A 258 10.58 -10.98 -20.63
CA GLN A 258 11.56 -12.02 -20.30
C GLN A 258 11.32 -12.62 -18.92
N GLN A 259 10.82 -11.83 -17.96
CA GLN A 259 10.42 -12.33 -16.66
C GLN A 259 9.18 -13.22 -16.76
N ALA A 260 8.14 -12.79 -17.51
CA ALA A 260 6.95 -13.62 -17.75
C ALA A 260 7.30 -14.94 -18.46
N GLN A 261 8.18 -14.91 -19.46
CA GLN A 261 8.66 -16.11 -20.14
C GLN A 261 9.33 -17.08 -19.16
N ARG A 262 10.26 -16.61 -18.32
CA ARG A 262 10.94 -17.44 -17.31
C ARG A 262 9.97 -18.05 -16.30
N MET A 263 8.91 -17.34 -15.94
CA MET A 263 7.88 -17.86 -15.03
C MET A 263 7.08 -18.99 -15.69
N LEU A 264 6.70 -18.82 -16.96
CA LEU A 264 6.02 -19.87 -17.74
C LEU A 264 6.93 -21.07 -18.04
N GLU A 265 8.23 -20.87 -18.26
CA GLU A 265 9.19 -21.97 -18.44
C GLU A 265 9.38 -22.81 -17.18
N ARG A 266 9.29 -22.20 -16.00
CA ARG A 266 9.32 -22.92 -14.71
C ARG A 266 8.06 -23.73 -14.48
N GLN A 267 6.91 -23.22 -14.95
CA GLN A 267 5.62 -23.90 -14.81
C GLN A 267 5.44 -25.01 -15.86
N PHE A 268 5.96 -24.79 -17.07
CA PHE A 268 5.88 -25.72 -18.20
C PHE A 268 7.30 -26.00 -18.74
N PRO A 269 8.07 -26.83 -18.03
CA PRO A 269 9.39 -27.25 -18.52
C PRO A 269 9.24 -27.94 -19.88
N ALA A 270 10.27 -27.84 -20.72
CA ALA A 270 10.31 -28.59 -21.98
C ALA A 270 10.34 -30.10 -21.66
N PRO A 271 9.69 -30.94 -22.49
CA PRO A 271 9.85 -32.39 -22.38
C PRO A 271 11.31 -32.81 -22.60
#